data_AF-A0A8H3WXU1-F1
#
_entry.id   AF-A0A8H3WXU1-F1
#
_cell.length_a   1.000
_cell.length_b   1.000
_cell.length_c   1.000
_cell.angle_alpha   90.00
_cell.angle_beta   90.00
_cell.angle_gamma   90.00
#
_symmetry.space_group_name_H-M   'P 1'
#
loop_
_entity.id
_entity.type
_entity.pdbx_description
1 polymer ?
#
loop_
_entity_poly.entity_id
_entity_poly.type
_entity_poly.pdbx_seq_one_letter_code
_entity_poly.pdbx_strand_id
1 'polypeptide(L)'
;MAPPRDFIPSYLRDSPIFLLNKRSVTSIPLPTRWNSHDRAPYVSVLEDGVSLEYIGPGRNWIDASSIRTDFPVLPEVGLYYFEIKVIDKGERGCIGIGLTKGHIPLDRMPGWEQESIGYHGDDGLLYLQSGRGDKYGPLYTTGDTVGCGINYYDKSIFFTKNGVNLGVASKAIFEGEMYPIGGMISPNERIEANFGEKPFKYDIDTYAKYVFTQAAANKIKEEKAKLSEQTFGIIEIVSREHVEDNEQIISSEQADSTGQSR
;
A
#
# COMPACT_ATOMS: atom_id res chain seq x y z
N MET A 1 22.82 -2.82 -13.24
CA MET A 1 22.51 -4.25 -13.01
C MET A 1 21.23 -4.31 -12.21
N ALA A 2 20.32 -5.23 -12.52
CA ALA A 2 19.12 -5.41 -11.70
C ALA A 2 19.51 -5.85 -10.28
N PRO A 3 18.78 -5.39 -9.24
CA PRO A 3 19.04 -5.84 -7.89
C PRO A 3 18.74 -7.35 -7.79
N PRO A 4 19.37 -8.06 -6.83
CA PRO A 4 19.06 -9.47 -6.59
C PRO A 4 17.57 -9.67 -6.31
N ARG A 5 17.04 -10.86 -6.61
CA ARG A 5 15.63 -11.21 -6.30
C ARG A 5 15.26 -11.03 -4.83
N ASP A 6 16.24 -11.09 -3.94
CA ASP A 6 16.06 -10.96 -2.48
C ASP A 6 16.33 -9.54 -1.96
N PHE A 7 16.36 -8.55 -2.86
CA PHE A 7 16.58 -7.17 -2.47
C PHE A 7 15.46 -6.63 -1.58
N ILE A 8 15.84 -6.07 -0.43
CA ILE A 8 14.93 -5.41 0.50
C ILE A 8 15.46 -3.98 0.80
N PRO A 9 14.64 -2.94 0.54
CA PRO A 9 14.96 -1.55 0.90
C PRO A 9 15.26 -1.38 2.39
N SER A 10 16.09 -0.39 2.75
CA SER A 10 16.53 -0.17 4.13
C SER A 10 15.38 -0.10 5.14
N TYR A 11 14.32 0.64 4.79
CA TYR A 11 13.16 0.86 5.64
C TYR A 11 12.34 -0.41 5.91
N LEU A 12 12.58 -1.49 5.14
CA LEU A 12 11.91 -2.78 5.30
C LEU A 12 12.77 -3.85 5.98
N ARG A 13 14.03 -3.58 6.34
CA ARG A 13 14.93 -4.61 6.88
C ARG A 13 14.53 -5.17 8.25
N ASP A 14 13.68 -4.49 8.99
CA ASP A 14 13.13 -4.96 10.27
C ASP A 14 11.60 -5.13 10.23
N SER A 15 11.04 -5.18 9.02
CA SER A 15 9.60 -5.34 8.80
C SER A 15 9.15 -6.80 8.93
N PRO A 16 7.84 -7.06 9.12
CA PRO A 16 7.30 -8.40 9.06
C PRO A 16 7.61 -9.13 7.75
N ILE A 17 7.64 -8.43 6.61
CA ILE A 17 7.95 -9.04 5.31
C ILE A 17 9.40 -9.54 5.22
N PHE A 18 10.35 -8.82 5.84
CA PHE A 18 11.74 -9.30 5.93
C PHE A 18 11.84 -10.59 6.74
N LEU A 19 11.12 -10.67 7.86
CA LEU A 19 11.08 -11.89 8.68
C LEU A 19 10.37 -13.05 7.96
N LEU A 20 9.30 -12.76 7.21
CA LEU A 20 8.60 -13.74 6.39
C LEU A 20 9.51 -14.30 5.30
N ASN A 21 10.19 -13.44 4.54
CA ASN A 21 11.08 -13.85 3.46
C ASN A 21 12.29 -14.66 3.97
N LYS A 22 12.76 -14.43 5.20
CA LYS A 22 13.81 -15.27 5.83
C LYS A 22 13.35 -16.67 6.22
N ARG A 23 12.06 -16.86 6.49
CA ARG A 23 11.49 -18.13 7.00
C ARG A 23 10.78 -18.94 5.92
N SER A 24 10.34 -18.28 4.86
CA SER A 24 9.58 -18.87 3.76
C SER A 24 10.51 -19.49 2.71
N VAL A 25 10.05 -20.58 2.09
CA VAL A 25 10.71 -21.20 0.93
C VAL A 25 10.55 -20.33 -0.32
N THR A 26 9.45 -19.56 -0.39
CA THR A 26 9.19 -18.59 -1.47
C THR A 26 9.10 -17.18 -0.89
N SER A 27 10.01 -16.30 -1.33
CA SER A 27 9.98 -14.88 -0.95
C SER A 27 8.88 -14.14 -1.69
N ILE A 28 8.24 -13.19 -1.02
CA ILE A 28 7.38 -12.21 -1.66
C ILE A 28 8.26 -11.21 -2.42
N PRO A 29 8.14 -11.11 -3.76
CA PRO A 29 8.92 -10.16 -4.54
C PRO A 29 8.41 -8.74 -4.30
N LEU A 30 9.33 -7.77 -4.29
CA LEU A 30 9.01 -6.35 -4.29
C LEU A 30 9.16 -5.79 -5.71
N PRO A 31 8.42 -4.71 -6.05
CA PRO A 31 8.68 -3.98 -7.29
C PRO A 31 10.10 -3.44 -7.29
N THR A 32 10.86 -3.68 -8.36
CA THR A 32 12.25 -3.19 -8.48
C THR A 32 12.53 -2.44 -9.76
N ARG A 33 11.63 -2.51 -10.74
CA ARG A 33 11.78 -1.86 -12.04
C ARG A 33 10.43 -1.70 -12.73
N TRP A 34 10.42 -0.89 -13.77
CA TRP A 34 9.30 -0.84 -14.70
C TRP A 34 9.21 -2.12 -15.54
N ASN A 35 7.98 -2.56 -15.81
CA ASN A 35 7.74 -3.73 -16.64
C ASN A 35 7.63 -3.33 -18.12
N SER A 36 8.66 -3.63 -18.90
CA SER A 36 8.69 -3.31 -20.34
C SER A 36 7.59 -3.98 -21.17
N HIS A 37 6.93 -5.00 -20.62
CA HIS A 37 5.84 -5.74 -21.26
C HIS A 37 4.45 -5.29 -20.78
N ASP A 38 4.36 -4.54 -19.68
CA ASP A 38 3.09 -4.07 -19.11
C ASP A 38 3.06 -2.53 -19.14
N ARG A 39 2.94 -2.01 -20.36
CA ARG A 39 3.03 -0.60 -20.68
C ARG A 39 2.16 -0.24 -21.88
N ALA A 40 1.72 1.02 -21.95
CA ALA A 40 1.14 1.57 -23.16
C ALA A 40 2.22 1.97 -24.20
N PRO A 41 1.84 2.23 -25.47
CA PRO A 41 2.80 2.33 -26.57
C PRO A 41 3.78 3.51 -26.48
N TYR A 42 3.39 4.62 -25.85
CA TYR A 42 4.14 5.88 -25.89
C TYR A 42 5.04 6.13 -24.68
N VAL A 43 5.22 5.14 -23.81
CA VAL A 43 6.22 5.18 -22.73
C VAL A 43 7.30 4.14 -23.01
N SER A 44 8.55 4.57 -23.12
CA SER A 44 9.71 3.71 -23.30
C SER A 44 10.44 3.51 -21.98
N VAL A 45 10.93 2.29 -21.73
CA VAL A 45 11.81 1.97 -20.59
C VAL A 45 13.25 2.01 -21.09
N LEU A 46 14.11 2.77 -20.43
CA LEU A 46 15.54 2.82 -20.78
C LEU A 46 16.29 1.58 -20.24
N GLU A 47 17.55 1.41 -20.65
CA GLU A 47 18.36 0.23 -20.34
C GLU A 47 18.54 -0.06 -18.84
N ASP A 48 18.45 0.97 -17.98
CA ASP A 48 18.53 0.81 -16.53
C ASP A 48 17.29 0.13 -15.91
N GLY A 49 16.17 0.08 -16.64
CA GLY A 49 14.89 -0.48 -16.20
C GLY A 49 14.10 0.41 -15.25
N VAL A 50 14.61 1.59 -14.89
CA VAL A 50 13.99 2.50 -13.90
C VAL A 50 13.73 3.90 -14.46
N SER A 51 14.39 4.25 -15.56
CA SER A 51 14.14 5.47 -16.30
C SER A 51 13.10 5.25 -17.39
N LEU A 52 12.21 6.23 -17.53
CA LEU A 52 11.17 6.26 -18.55
C LEU A 52 11.28 7.52 -19.41
N GLU A 53 10.91 7.39 -20.67
CA GLU A 53 10.80 8.50 -21.62
C GLU A 53 9.49 8.41 -22.40
N TYR A 54 8.81 9.55 -22.57
CA TYR A 54 7.66 9.64 -23.45
C TYR A 54 8.10 9.75 -24.92
N ILE A 55 7.59 8.85 -25.76
CA ILE A 55 7.95 8.70 -27.18
C ILE A 55 6.75 8.89 -28.12
N GLY A 56 5.63 9.39 -27.60
CA GLY A 56 4.40 9.62 -28.36
C GLY A 56 4.31 11.02 -28.98
N PRO A 57 3.21 11.28 -29.70
CA PRO A 57 2.98 12.58 -30.34
C PRO A 57 2.47 13.67 -29.37
N GLY A 58 1.92 13.28 -28.21
CA GLY A 58 1.50 14.17 -27.13
C GLY A 58 0.50 15.26 -27.50
N ARG A 59 -0.40 15.00 -28.46
CA ARG A 59 -1.32 16.02 -29.02
C ARG A 59 -2.31 16.48 -27.96
N ASN A 60 -2.89 15.54 -27.22
CA ASN A 60 -3.81 15.79 -26.12
C ASN A 60 -3.88 14.56 -25.19
N TRP A 61 -4.85 14.53 -24.28
CA TRP A 61 -5.03 13.48 -23.27
C TRP A 61 -5.25 12.06 -23.84
N ILE A 62 -5.67 11.91 -25.11
CA ILE A 62 -5.80 10.58 -25.75
C ILE A 62 -4.45 9.91 -25.99
N ASP A 63 -3.36 10.68 -26.01
CA ASP A 63 -2.01 10.16 -26.20
C ASP A 63 -1.32 9.86 -24.85
N ALA A 64 -2.09 9.80 -23.75
CA ALA A 64 -1.59 9.41 -22.44
C ALA A 64 -1.05 7.97 -22.47
N SER A 65 0.05 7.75 -21.76
CA SER A 65 0.70 6.44 -21.73
C SER A 65 1.34 6.19 -20.38
N SER A 66 0.92 5.09 -19.76
CA SER A 66 1.37 4.66 -18.44
C SER A 66 2.03 3.29 -18.48
N ILE A 67 2.72 2.96 -17.39
CA ILE A 67 3.46 1.72 -17.21
C ILE A 67 3.42 1.30 -15.74
N ARG A 68 3.28 0.00 -15.50
CA ARG A 68 3.36 -0.61 -14.18
C ARG A 68 4.73 -1.22 -13.91
N THR A 69 5.01 -1.49 -12.64
CA THR A 69 6.20 -2.25 -12.23
C THR A 69 6.11 -3.75 -12.55
N ASP A 70 7.26 -4.42 -12.44
CA ASP A 70 7.43 -5.86 -12.65
C ASP A 70 6.65 -6.74 -11.66
N PHE A 71 6.47 -6.26 -10.43
CA PHE A 71 5.66 -6.92 -9.40
C PHE A 71 4.68 -5.93 -8.76
N PRO A 72 3.58 -6.42 -8.19
CA PRO A 72 2.73 -5.63 -7.33
C PRO A 72 3.37 -5.48 -5.95
N VAL A 73 2.85 -4.53 -5.19
CA VAL A 73 2.99 -4.48 -3.74
C VAL A 73 1.84 -5.30 -3.14
N LEU A 74 2.17 -6.33 -2.37
CA LEU A 74 1.19 -7.14 -1.66
C LEU A 74 0.88 -6.57 -0.26
N PRO A 75 -0.33 -6.79 0.29
CA PRO A 75 -0.68 -6.33 1.65
C PRO A 75 0.28 -6.79 2.75
N GLU A 76 0.88 -7.96 2.60
CA GLU A 76 1.85 -8.57 3.53
C GLU A 76 3.13 -7.73 3.68
N VAL A 77 3.42 -6.85 2.72
CA VAL A 77 4.54 -5.90 2.79
C VAL A 77 4.31 -4.88 3.92
N GLY A 78 3.05 -4.56 4.24
CA GLY A 78 2.66 -3.66 5.32
C GLY A 78 2.84 -2.17 4.97
N LEU A 79 4.04 -1.77 4.54
CA LEU A 79 4.33 -0.42 4.07
C LEU A 79 5.21 -0.48 2.82
N TYR A 80 4.85 0.26 1.78
CA TYR A 80 5.71 0.40 0.60
C TYR A 80 5.81 1.86 0.19
N TYR A 81 6.98 2.23 -0.35
CA TYR A 81 7.28 3.58 -0.78
C TYR A 81 8.26 3.56 -1.95
N PHE A 82 8.00 4.40 -2.95
CA PHE A 82 8.92 4.64 -4.06
C PHE A 82 8.92 6.12 -4.43
N GLU A 83 9.99 6.57 -5.09
CA GLU A 83 10.10 7.93 -5.59
C GLU A 83 10.30 7.93 -7.11
N ILE A 84 9.85 9.01 -7.76
CA ILE A 84 10.29 9.39 -9.09
C ILE A 84 11.01 10.73 -9.00
N LYS A 85 12.08 10.87 -9.77
CA LYS A 85 12.71 12.15 -10.07
C LYS A 85 12.28 12.58 -11.46
N VAL A 86 11.78 13.81 -11.60
CA VAL A 86 11.51 14.39 -12.91
C VAL A 86 12.84 14.85 -13.50
N ILE A 87 13.31 14.12 -14.51
CA ILE A 87 14.55 14.42 -15.23
C ILE A 87 14.32 15.56 -16.21
N ASP A 88 13.20 15.49 -16.93
CA ASP A 88 12.71 16.55 -17.81
C ASP A 88 11.18 16.55 -17.77
N LYS A 89 10.58 17.71 -17.54
CA LYS A 89 9.12 17.88 -17.60
C LYS A 89 8.60 17.90 -19.03
N GLY A 90 9.47 17.94 -20.03
CA GLY A 90 9.07 18.09 -21.42
C GLY A 90 8.29 19.38 -21.66
N GLU A 91 7.39 19.34 -22.63
CA GLU A 91 6.63 20.52 -23.05
C GLU A 91 5.62 20.99 -21.99
N ARG A 92 4.86 20.05 -21.39
CA ARG A 92 3.74 20.38 -20.48
C ARG A 92 3.94 19.91 -19.05
N GLY A 93 4.74 18.88 -18.78
CA GLY A 93 4.91 18.32 -17.44
C GLY A 93 3.70 17.52 -16.95
N CYS A 94 2.93 16.94 -17.88
CA CYS A 94 1.81 16.04 -17.63
C CYS A 94 2.33 14.66 -17.19
N ILE A 95 3.02 14.65 -16.06
CA ILE A 95 3.64 13.47 -15.46
C ILE A 95 2.80 13.07 -14.25
N GLY A 96 2.36 11.82 -14.19
CA GLY A 96 1.61 11.26 -13.07
C GLY A 96 2.40 10.18 -12.35
N ILE A 97 2.26 10.13 -11.02
CA ILE A 97 2.74 9.05 -10.14
C ILE A 97 1.58 8.50 -9.33
N GLY A 98 1.54 7.18 -9.12
CA GLY A 98 0.59 6.62 -8.16
C GLY A 98 0.58 5.11 -8.07
N LEU A 99 -0.62 4.57 -7.84
CA LEU A 99 -0.87 3.14 -7.65
C LEU A 99 -2.11 2.71 -8.45
N THR A 100 -2.10 1.49 -8.98
CA THR A 100 -3.22 0.96 -9.77
C THR A 100 -3.35 -0.56 -9.65
N LYS A 101 -4.52 -1.10 -10.01
CA LYS A 101 -4.71 -2.54 -10.24
C LYS A 101 -4.10 -3.00 -11.56
N GLY A 102 -3.71 -4.29 -11.61
CA GLY A 102 -3.04 -4.90 -12.75
C GLY A 102 -3.90 -5.02 -14.02
N HIS A 103 -5.23 -5.00 -13.90
CA HIS A 103 -6.14 -5.12 -15.04
C HIS A 103 -6.55 -3.76 -15.65
N ILE A 104 -6.09 -2.65 -15.08
CA ILE A 104 -6.49 -1.31 -15.50
C ILE A 104 -5.80 -0.94 -16.83
N PRO A 105 -6.51 -0.30 -17.77
CA PRO A 105 -5.91 0.18 -19.02
C PRO A 105 -4.75 1.15 -18.77
N LEU A 106 -3.72 1.06 -19.61
CA LEU A 106 -2.50 1.88 -19.48
C LEU A 106 -2.43 3.04 -20.49
N ASP A 107 -3.42 3.19 -21.36
CA ASP A 107 -3.62 4.34 -22.26
C ASP A 107 -4.29 5.54 -21.53
N ARG A 108 -4.17 5.55 -20.21
CA ARG A 108 -4.76 6.52 -19.29
C ARG A 108 -3.72 6.93 -18.26
N MET A 109 -3.83 8.13 -17.72
CA MET A 109 -2.95 8.58 -16.64
C MET A 109 -3.30 7.90 -15.31
N PRO A 110 -2.33 7.80 -14.37
CA PRO A 110 -2.58 7.31 -13.02
C PRO A 110 -3.79 8.02 -12.39
N GLY A 111 -4.73 7.27 -11.83
CA GLY A 111 -5.90 7.83 -11.15
C GLY A 111 -7.12 8.13 -12.01
N TRP A 112 -7.02 8.12 -13.35
CA TRP A 112 -8.17 8.43 -14.22
C TRP A 112 -9.23 7.32 -14.28
N GLU A 113 -8.82 6.08 -14.05
CA GLU A 113 -9.68 4.90 -14.08
C GLU A 113 -9.98 4.37 -12.68
N GLN A 114 -11.07 3.60 -12.56
CA GLN A 114 -11.42 2.89 -11.32
C GLN A 114 -10.24 2.05 -10.81
N GLU A 115 -10.16 1.90 -9.48
CA GLU A 115 -9.07 1.19 -8.81
C GLU A 115 -7.65 1.74 -9.11
N SER A 116 -7.58 3.01 -9.50
CA SER A 116 -6.35 3.77 -9.72
C SER A 116 -6.34 5.06 -8.90
N ILE A 117 -5.16 5.47 -8.46
CA ILE A 117 -4.92 6.76 -7.82
C ILE A 117 -3.65 7.39 -8.41
N GLY A 118 -3.65 8.69 -8.62
CA GLY A 118 -2.51 9.41 -9.18
C GLY A 118 -2.42 10.85 -8.72
N TYR A 119 -1.21 11.32 -8.52
CA TYR A 119 -0.87 12.73 -8.29
C TYR A 119 -0.16 13.25 -9.53
N HIS A 120 -0.61 14.39 -10.07
CA HIS A 120 -0.18 14.91 -11.39
C HIS A 120 0.63 16.21 -11.23
N GLY A 121 1.64 16.36 -12.07
CA GLY A 121 2.65 17.43 -11.94
C GLY A 121 2.25 18.79 -12.48
N ASP A 122 1.45 18.80 -13.54
CA ASP A 122 1.04 20.00 -14.28
C ASP A 122 -0.05 20.81 -13.57
N ASP A 123 -0.87 20.17 -12.73
CA ASP A 123 -1.96 20.81 -12.00
C ASP A 123 -1.93 20.62 -10.48
N GLY A 124 -1.08 19.70 -9.98
CA GLY A 124 -0.97 19.40 -8.55
C GLY A 124 -2.19 18.67 -7.99
N LEU A 125 -3.06 18.16 -8.85
CA LEU A 125 -4.31 17.52 -8.46
C LEU A 125 -4.09 16.03 -8.12
N LEU A 126 -4.96 15.55 -7.25
CA LEU A 126 -5.14 14.13 -6.97
C LEU A 126 -6.29 13.61 -7.84
N TYR A 127 -5.98 12.61 -8.64
CA TYR A 127 -6.95 11.84 -9.40
C TYR A 127 -7.21 10.54 -8.66
N LEU A 128 -8.45 10.34 -8.23
CA LEU A 128 -8.86 9.18 -7.44
C LEU A 128 -10.04 8.51 -8.14
N GLN A 129 -9.73 7.45 -8.89
CA GLN A 129 -10.73 6.65 -9.61
C GLN A 129 -11.63 7.46 -10.55
N SER A 130 -11.09 8.54 -11.11
CA SER A 130 -11.87 9.55 -11.81
C SER A 130 -10.96 10.41 -12.68
N GLY A 131 -11.40 10.74 -13.89
CA GLY A 131 -10.76 11.74 -14.75
C GLY A 131 -10.92 13.19 -14.26
N ARG A 132 -11.61 13.41 -13.14
CA ARG A 132 -11.73 14.72 -12.48
C ARG A 132 -10.85 14.72 -11.23
N GLY A 133 -9.83 15.57 -11.23
CA GLY A 133 -8.92 15.74 -10.10
C GLY A 133 -9.47 16.66 -9.01
N ASP A 134 -9.03 16.41 -7.77
CA ASP A 134 -9.28 17.22 -6.59
C ASP A 134 -7.98 17.93 -6.15
N LYS A 135 -8.11 19.08 -5.47
CA LYS A 135 -6.95 19.80 -4.94
C LYS A 135 -6.22 18.96 -3.91
N TYR A 136 -4.90 18.82 -4.06
CA TYR A 136 -4.10 18.01 -3.15
C TYR A 136 -2.73 18.63 -2.85
N GLY A 137 -1.85 18.70 -3.85
CA GLY A 137 -0.45 19.08 -3.66
C GLY A 137 -0.04 20.30 -4.49
N PRO A 138 1.20 20.78 -4.31
CA PRO A 138 1.79 21.74 -5.22
C PRO A 138 2.01 21.13 -6.62
N LEU A 139 2.31 21.96 -7.62
CA LEU A 139 2.85 21.46 -8.90
C LEU A 139 4.22 20.80 -8.70
N TYR A 140 4.68 19.97 -9.63
CA TYR A 140 6.07 19.51 -9.67
C TYR A 140 6.63 19.46 -11.08
N THR A 141 7.94 19.63 -11.22
CA THR A 141 8.60 19.81 -12.51
C THR A 141 10.04 19.31 -12.51
N THR A 142 10.78 19.55 -13.59
CA THR A 142 12.20 19.19 -13.74
C THR A 142 13.01 19.48 -12.48
N GLY A 143 13.69 18.46 -11.98
CA GLY A 143 14.52 18.51 -10.77
C GLY A 143 13.80 18.15 -9.48
N ASP A 144 12.46 18.16 -9.46
CA ASP A 144 11.70 17.70 -8.30
C ASP A 144 11.76 16.18 -8.14
N THR A 145 11.69 15.73 -6.88
CA THR A 145 11.48 14.32 -6.52
C THR A 145 10.12 14.20 -5.86
N VAL A 146 9.30 13.25 -6.33
CA VAL A 146 7.95 13.02 -5.84
C VAL A 146 7.84 11.56 -5.42
N GLY A 147 7.31 11.31 -4.23
CA GLY A 147 7.14 9.96 -3.71
C GLY A 147 5.69 9.54 -3.62
N CYS A 148 5.45 8.23 -3.63
CA CYS A 148 4.15 7.63 -3.37
C CYS A 148 4.33 6.48 -2.38
N GLY A 149 3.52 6.48 -1.32
CA GLY A 149 3.53 5.45 -0.29
C GLY A 149 2.16 4.87 -0.04
N ILE A 150 2.12 3.57 0.26
CA ILE A 150 0.93 2.83 0.69
C ILE A 150 1.20 2.16 2.03
N ASN A 151 0.35 2.44 3.00
CA ASN A 151 0.34 1.82 4.32
C ASN A 151 -0.88 0.89 4.42
N TYR A 152 -0.64 -0.41 4.39
CA TYR A 152 -1.67 -1.44 4.49
C TYR A 152 -2.24 -1.60 5.90
N TYR A 153 -1.55 -1.10 6.95
CA TYR A 153 -2.05 -1.18 8.32
C TYR A 153 -3.21 -0.22 8.59
N ASP A 154 -3.14 1.00 8.05
CA ASP A 154 -4.21 2.01 8.18
C ASP A 154 -4.95 2.29 6.86
N LYS A 155 -4.63 1.51 5.82
CA LYS A 155 -5.16 1.60 4.45
C LYS A 155 -4.98 2.99 3.83
N SER A 156 -3.94 3.74 4.21
CA SER A 156 -3.67 5.06 3.67
C SER A 156 -2.71 5.03 2.48
N ILE A 157 -2.95 5.94 1.54
CA ILE A 157 -2.00 6.29 0.47
C ILE A 157 -1.63 7.75 0.67
N PHE A 158 -0.35 8.07 0.51
CA PHE A 158 0.18 9.42 0.64
C PHE A 158 1.23 9.69 -0.43
N PHE A 159 1.47 10.97 -0.70
CA PHE A 159 2.55 11.40 -1.57
C PHE A 159 3.52 12.30 -0.82
N THR A 160 4.70 12.46 -1.39
CA THR A 160 5.72 13.38 -0.88
C THR A 160 6.24 14.23 -2.03
N LYS A 161 6.74 15.42 -1.72
CA LYS A 161 7.50 16.23 -2.66
C LYS A 161 8.76 16.73 -1.98
N ASN A 162 9.90 16.49 -2.61
CA ASN A 162 11.21 16.96 -2.17
C ASN A 162 11.54 16.63 -0.70
N GLY A 163 11.12 15.45 -0.25
CA GLY A 163 11.33 15.00 1.13
C GLY A 163 10.29 15.50 2.14
N VAL A 164 9.23 16.18 1.69
CA VAL A 164 8.13 16.64 2.53
C VAL A 164 6.89 15.80 2.26
N ASN A 165 6.28 15.23 3.30
CA ASN A 165 5.00 14.51 3.22
C ASN A 165 3.86 15.50 2.94
N LEU A 166 3.03 15.22 1.93
CA LEU A 166 1.91 16.07 1.50
C LEU A 166 0.59 15.72 2.21
N GLY A 167 0.60 14.76 3.12
CA GLY A 167 -0.57 14.28 3.81
C GLY A 167 -1.26 13.12 3.08
N VAL A 168 -2.27 12.57 3.74
CA VAL A 168 -3.01 11.42 3.24
C VAL A 168 -3.84 11.81 2.03
N ALA A 169 -3.61 11.13 0.91
CA ALA A 169 -4.36 11.31 -0.34
C ALA A 169 -5.65 10.50 -0.35
N SER A 170 -5.64 9.28 0.21
CA SER A 170 -6.82 8.41 0.30
C SER A 170 -6.72 7.47 1.48
N LYS A 171 -7.87 7.05 2.03
CA LYS A 171 -8.00 6.01 3.06
C LYS A 171 -9.05 4.98 2.68
N ALA A 172 -8.74 3.70 2.89
CA ALA A 172 -9.69 2.59 2.91
C ALA A 172 -10.46 2.30 1.60
N ILE A 173 -9.96 2.80 0.46
CA ILE A 173 -10.60 2.58 -0.85
C ILE A 173 -9.99 1.37 -1.57
N PHE A 174 -8.70 1.12 -1.39
CA PHE A 174 -7.98 0.09 -2.14
C PHE A 174 -7.61 -1.06 -1.22
N GLU A 175 -8.03 -2.28 -1.58
CA GLU A 175 -7.70 -3.52 -0.88
C GLU A 175 -6.89 -4.43 -1.77
N GLY A 176 -6.04 -5.29 -1.20
CA GLY A 176 -5.23 -6.24 -1.97
C GLY A 176 -4.03 -5.62 -2.67
N GLU A 177 -3.54 -6.32 -3.69
CA GLU A 177 -2.31 -5.97 -4.40
C GLU A 177 -2.45 -4.70 -5.26
N MET A 178 -1.42 -3.86 -5.29
CA MET A 178 -1.39 -2.61 -6.06
C MET A 178 -0.04 -2.47 -6.75
N TYR A 179 -0.03 -2.00 -8.00
CA TYR A 179 1.18 -1.73 -8.76
C TYR A 179 1.54 -0.25 -8.68
N PRO A 180 2.79 0.11 -8.33
CA PRO A 180 3.36 1.39 -8.69
C PRO A 180 3.18 1.66 -10.19
N ILE A 181 2.72 2.86 -10.51
CA ILE A 181 2.44 3.30 -11.87
C ILE A 181 3.03 4.69 -12.10
N GLY A 182 3.65 4.87 -13.27
CA GLY A 182 4.04 6.17 -13.81
C GLY A 182 3.31 6.40 -15.13
N GLY A 183 2.94 7.65 -15.41
CA GLY A 183 2.27 8.03 -16.66
C GLY A 183 2.73 9.38 -17.19
N MET A 184 2.69 9.53 -18.50
CA MET A 184 3.16 10.70 -19.25
C MET A 184 2.24 10.99 -20.44
N ILE A 185 2.24 12.23 -20.91
CA ILE A 185 1.44 12.66 -22.09
C ILE A 185 2.26 13.53 -23.04
N SER A 186 3.19 14.37 -22.58
CA SER A 186 3.80 15.40 -23.44
C SER A 186 5.19 15.04 -23.94
N PRO A 187 5.58 15.50 -25.15
CA PRO A 187 6.89 15.23 -25.71
C PRO A 187 8.03 15.62 -24.77
N ASN A 188 9.09 14.81 -24.77
CA ASN A 188 10.31 14.97 -23.98
C ASN A 188 10.14 14.80 -22.46
N GLU A 189 8.99 14.34 -21.97
CA GLU A 189 8.85 13.96 -20.57
C GLU A 189 9.76 12.77 -20.23
N ARG A 190 10.54 12.92 -19.16
CA ARG A 190 11.48 11.91 -18.69
C ARG A 190 11.51 11.85 -17.17
N ILE A 191 11.39 10.65 -16.63
CA ILE A 191 11.48 10.39 -15.19
C ILE A 191 12.45 9.25 -14.88
N GLU A 192 12.98 9.23 -13.66
CA GLU A 192 13.78 8.14 -13.12
C GLU A 192 13.17 7.68 -11.79
N ALA A 193 12.84 6.40 -11.69
CA ALA A 193 12.30 5.82 -10.46
C ALA A 193 13.41 5.36 -9.50
N ASN A 194 13.12 5.47 -8.21
CA ASN A 194 13.84 4.83 -7.13
C ASN A 194 12.88 3.91 -6.37
N PHE A 195 13.05 2.60 -6.55
CA PHE A 195 12.30 1.57 -5.82
C PHE A 195 13.01 1.11 -4.53
N GLY A 196 14.03 1.85 -4.08
CA GLY A 196 14.76 1.62 -2.84
C GLY A 196 16.24 1.30 -3.01
N GLU A 197 16.72 1.14 -4.24
CA GLU A 197 18.15 0.90 -4.54
C GLU A 197 19.04 2.08 -4.16
N LYS A 198 18.48 3.30 -4.12
CA LYS A 198 19.16 4.54 -3.72
C LYS A 198 18.49 5.12 -2.47
N PRO A 199 19.21 5.93 -1.67
CA PRO A 199 18.58 6.69 -0.59
C PRO A 199 17.40 7.52 -1.11
N PHE A 200 16.29 7.49 -0.38
CA PHE A 200 15.12 8.32 -0.67
C PHE A 200 15.35 9.76 -0.20
N LYS A 201 14.65 10.71 -0.84
CA LYS A 201 14.65 12.11 -0.40
C LYS A 201 13.75 12.32 0.82
N TYR A 202 12.64 11.59 0.91
CA TYR A 202 11.84 11.49 2.13
C TYR A 202 12.48 10.51 3.12
N ASP A 203 12.47 10.87 4.41
CA ASP A 203 12.93 10.00 5.50
C ASP A 203 11.91 8.89 5.78
N ILE A 204 11.82 7.94 4.83
CA ILE A 204 10.93 6.80 4.90
C ILE A 204 11.37 5.81 5.99
N ASP A 205 12.66 5.72 6.31
CA ASP A 205 13.18 4.85 7.37
C ASP A 205 12.60 5.23 8.74
N THR A 206 12.57 6.52 9.08
CA THR A 206 11.93 6.99 10.33
C THR A 206 10.43 6.75 10.31
N TYR A 207 9.75 7.04 9.18
CA TYR A 207 8.32 6.81 9.05
C TYR A 207 7.96 5.31 9.19
N ALA A 208 8.73 4.42 8.58
CA ALA A 208 8.54 2.97 8.65
C ALA A 208 8.68 2.44 10.08
N LYS A 209 9.70 2.89 10.82
CA LYS A 209 9.86 2.55 12.24
C LYS A 209 8.63 2.93 13.06
N TYR A 210 8.09 4.13 12.83
CA TYR A 210 6.85 4.56 13.46
C TYR A 210 5.67 3.66 13.08
N VAL A 211 5.45 3.41 11.79
CA VAL A 211 4.36 2.56 11.30
C VAL A 211 4.41 1.15 11.89
N PHE A 212 5.57 0.50 11.86
CA PHE A 212 5.71 -0.87 12.39
C PHE A 212 5.55 -0.93 13.92
N THR A 213 6.01 0.09 14.64
CA THR A 213 5.79 0.18 16.09
C THR A 213 4.31 0.28 16.42
N GLN A 214 3.58 1.15 15.70
CA GLN A 214 2.13 1.29 15.87
C GLN A 214 1.37 0.02 15.48
N ALA A 215 1.75 -0.62 14.37
CA ALA A 215 1.14 -1.87 13.93
C ALA A 215 1.33 -3.01 14.97
N ALA A 216 2.53 -3.14 15.54
CA ALA A 216 2.81 -4.11 16.60
C ALA A 216 1.98 -3.82 17.86
N ALA A 217 1.90 -2.56 18.28
CA ALA A 217 1.10 -2.17 19.44
C ALA A 217 -0.41 -2.44 19.24
N ASN A 218 -0.94 -2.14 18.05
CA ASN A 218 -2.33 -2.43 17.70
C ASN A 218 -2.62 -3.93 17.71
N LYS A 219 -1.74 -4.74 17.13
CA LYS A 219 -1.87 -6.21 17.16
C LYS A 219 -1.92 -6.76 18.58
N ILE A 220 -1.03 -6.29 19.47
CA ILE A 220 -1.04 -6.69 20.90
C ILE A 220 -2.36 -6.29 21.56
N LYS A 221 -2.87 -5.08 21.27
CA LYS A 221 -4.15 -4.62 21.82
C LYS A 221 -5.32 -5.48 21.35
N GLU A 222 -5.36 -5.84 20.07
CA GLU A 222 -6.39 -6.70 19.49
C GLU A 222 -6.33 -8.14 20.06
N GLU A 223 -5.14 -8.71 20.19
CA GLU A 223 -4.95 -10.03 20.80
C GLU A 223 -5.40 -10.05 22.26
N LYS A 224 -5.04 -9.00 23.03
CA LYS A 224 -5.53 -8.84 24.41
C LYS A 224 -7.04 -8.71 24.50
N ALA A 225 -7.67 -7.98 23.58
CA ALA A 225 -9.13 -7.86 23.53
C ALA A 225 -9.80 -9.21 23.25
N LYS A 226 -9.30 -9.97 22.27
CA LYS A 226 -9.79 -11.33 21.95
C LYS A 226 -9.66 -12.29 23.12
N LEU A 227 -8.49 -12.30 23.78
CA LEU A 227 -8.25 -13.11 24.97
C LEU A 227 -9.20 -12.73 26.12
N SER A 228 -9.45 -11.43 26.31
CA SER A 228 -10.40 -10.95 27.30
C SER A 228 -11.81 -11.45 27.02
N GLU A 229 -12.30 -11.30 25.78
CA GLU A 229 -13.63 -11.79 25.37
C GLU A 229 -13.77 -13.31 25.55
N GLN A 230 -12.75 -14.08 25.16
CA GLN A 230 -12.72 -15.53 25.37
C GLN A 230 -12.75 -15.90 26.85
N THR A 231 -12.00 -15.18 27.68
CA THR A 231 -11.97 -15.41 29.14
C THR A 231 -13.33 -15.12 29.77
N PHE A 232 -13.99 -14.01 29.39
CA PHE A 232 -15.35 -13.71 29.85
C PHE A 232 -16.35 -14.79 29.42
N GLY A 233 -16.29 -15.27 28.19
CA GLY A 233 -17.15 -16.35 27.71
C GLY A 233 -16.99 -17.66 28.50
N ILE A 234 -15.75 -18.03 28.86
CA ILE A 234 -15.50 -19.22 29.69
C ILE A 234 -16.07 -19.04 31.10
N ILE A 235 -15.89 -17.86 31.71
CA ILE A 235 -16.44 -17.57 33.05
C ILE A 235 -17.96 -17.68 33.05
N GLU A 236 -18.65 -17.18 32.02
CA GLU A 236 -20.11 -17.32 31.89
C GLU A 236 -20.57 -18.78 31.78
N ILE A 237 -19.87 -19.61 31.00
CA ILE A 237 -20.20 -21.04 30.86
C ILE A 237 -20.06 -21.76 32.20
N VAL A 238 -18.91 -21.62 32.86
CA VAL A 238 -18.64 -22.28 34.15
C VAL A 238 -19.63 -21.82 35.22
N SER A 239 -20.03 -20.55 35.19
CA SER A 239 -21.02 -20.01 36.12
C SER A 239 -22.40 -20.61 35.90
N ARG A 240 -22.80 -20.94 34.66
CA ARG A 240 -24.07 -21.61 34.37
C ARG A 240 -24.06 -23.08 34.76
N GLU A 241 -22.97 -23.80 34.46
CA GLU A 241 -22.80 -25.20 34.87
C GLU A 241 -22.87 -25.36 36.40
N HIS A 242 -22.25 -24.45 37.16
CA HIS A 242 -22.35 -24.45 38.64
C HIS A 242 -23.77 -24.18 39.16
N VAL A 243 -24.59 -23.43 38.42
CA VAL A 243 -25.99 -23.20 38.80
C VAL A 243 -26.83 -24.43 38.51
N GLU A 244 -26.65 -25.06 37.36
CA GLU A 244 -27.36 -26.29 36.98
C GLU A 244 -27.03 -27.47 37.91
N ASP A 245 -25.75 -27.63 38.30
CA ASP A 245 -25.33 -28.66 39.27
C ASP A 245 -25.96 -28.42 40.66
N ASN A 246 -26.04 -27.17 41.12
CA ASN A 246 -26.67 -26.84 42.40
C ASN A 246 -28.20 -27.04 42.38
N GLU A 247 -28.88 -26.72 41.27
CA GLU A 247 -30.32 -26.98 41.13
C GLU A 247 -30.63 -28.48 41.12
N GLN A 248 -29.78 -29.31 40.48
CA GLN A 248 -29.93 -30.76 40.54
C GLN A 248 -29.74 -31.32 41.96
N ILE A 249 -28.73 -30.85 42.71
CA ILE A 249 -28.50 -31.27 44.10
C ILE A 249 -29.71 -30.93 44.99
N ILE A 250 -30.22 -29.70 44.92
CA ILE A 250 -31.37 -29.25 45.72
C ILE A 250 -32.64 -30.07 45.38
N SER A 251 -32.85 -30.41 44.10
CA SER A 251 -33.99 -31.24 43.70
C SER A 251 -33.87 -32.69 44.21
N SER A 252 -32.66 -33.24 44.31
CA SER A 252 -32.40 -34.57 44.84
C SER A 252 -32.56 -34.66 46.37
N GLU A 253 -32.15 -33.63 47.11
CA GLU A 253 -32.33 -33.57 48.57
C GLU A 253 -33.80 -33.37 48.99
N GLN A 254 -34.59 -32.62 48.19
CA GLN A 254 -36.03 -32.49 48.41
C GLN A 254 -36.79 -33.81 48.16
N ALA A 255 -36.35 -34.62 47.20
CA ALA A 255 -36.94 -35.93 46.92
C ALA A 255 -36.68 -36.95 48.06
N ASP A 256 -35.52 -36.92 48.70
CA ASP A 256 -35.19 -37.83 49.81
C ASP A 256 -35.90 -37.45 51.13
N SER A 257 -36.21 -36.17 51.34
CA SER A 257 -36.90 -35.68 52.54
C SER A 257 -38.40 -36.02 52.62
N THR A 258 -39.01 -36.50 51.54
CA THR A 258 -40.44 -36.88 51.50
C THR A 258 -40.70 -38.39 51.66
N GLY A 259 -39.63 -39.19 51.83
CA GLY A 259 -39.71 -40.65 52.02
C GLY A 259 -39.87 -41.17 53.45
N GLN A 260 -39.90 -40.30 54.47
CA GLN A 260 -40.05 -40.70 55.88
C GLN A 260 -41.24 -40.03 56.57
N SER A 261 -42.46 -40.35 56.15
CA SER A 261 -43.62 -40.28 57.04
C SER A 261 -44.77 -41.17 56.55
N ARG A 262 -44.93 -42.31 57.24
CA ARG A 262 -46.12 -43.16 57.45
C ARG A 262 -46.94 -43.63 56.25
#